data_AF-R5B4G7-F1
#
_entry.id   AF-R5B4G7-F1
#
_cell.length_a   1.000
_cell.length_b   1.000
_cell.length_c   1.000
_cell.angle_alpha   90.00
_cell.angle_beta   90.00
_cell.angle_gamma   90.00
#
_symmetry.space_group_name_H-M   'P 1'
#
loop_
_entity.id
_entity.type
_entity.pdbx_description
1 polymer ?
#
loop_
_entity_poly.entity_id
_entity_poly.type
_entity_poly.pdbx_seq_one_letter_code
_entity_poly.pdbx_strand_id
1 'polypeptide(L)'
;MLAQTGVADRATWLAIAPYIDYGDVYLRRGDRGMLVTILQTALTSAGFSPGQADGIFGSRTFNAVTAFQRANRITADGIAGPRTWALLKPYLSGELMTYVVRRGDTLSSIARRFNTTVEELLRLNPREDPDLIFVGETLLIPVSKG
;
A
#
# COMPACT_ATOMS: atom_id res chain seq x y z
N MET A 1 -20.40 -14.43 2.60
CA MET A 1 -20.66 -15.26 1.40
C MET A 1 -20.79 -14.28 0.24
N LEU A 2 -19.85 -14.30 -0.73
CA LEU A 2 -19.89 -13.39 -1.89
C LEU A 2 -21.04 -13.81 -2.81
N ALA A 3 -21.84 -12.87 -3.30
CA ALA A 3 -22.90 -13.16 -4.26
C ALA A 3 -22.28 -13.59 -5.60
N GLN A 4 -22.69 -14.75 -6.15
CA GLN A 4 -22.28 -15.18 -7.49
C GLN A 4 -23.03 -14.33 -8.53
N THR A 5 -22.38 -13.29 -9.05
CA THR A 5 -22.95 -12.37 -10.07
C THR A 5 -22.60 -12.77 -11.51
N GLY A 6 -21.68 -13.74 -11.71
CA GLY A 6 -21.19 -14.14 -13.04
C GLY A 6 -20.34 -13.08 -13.76
N VAL A 7 -20.15 -11.91 -13.13
CA VAL A 7 -19.27 -10.83 -13.55
C VAL A 7 -18.18 -10.72 -12.49
N ALA A 8 -16.90 -10.62 -12.88
CA ALA A 8 -15.86 -10.27 -11.94
C ALA A 8 -16.08 -8.81 -11.49
N ASP A 9 -16.91 -8.63 -10.48
CA ASP A 9 -17.23 -7.35 -9.88
C ASP A 9 -16.06 -6.83 -9.03
N ARG A 10 -16.18 -5.61 -8.51
CA ARG A 10 -15.12 -4.96 -7.71
C ARG A 10 -14.70 -5.80 -6.51
N ALA A 11 -15.66 -6.50 -5.87
CA ALA A 11 -15.36 -7.32 -4.70
C ALA A 11 -14.53 -8.54 -5.09
N THR A 12 -14.89 -9.18 -6.21
CA THR A 12 -14.14 -10.31 -6.79
C THR A 12 -12.71 -9.90 -7.13
N TRP A 13 -12.54 -8.77 -7.83
CA TRP A 13 -11.22 -8.27 -8.21
C TRP A 13 -10.36 -7.89 -7.01
N LEU A 14 -10.92 -7.24 -5.99
CA LEU A 14 -10.16 -6.92 -4.77
C LEU A 14 -9.75 -8.19 -4.01
N ALA A 15 -10.61 -9.23 -3.99
CA ALA A 15 -10.29 -10.49 -3.32
C ALA A 15 -9.13 -11.24 -4.01
N ILE A 16 -9.02 -11.16 -5.33
CA ILE A 16 -7.94 -11.81 -6.08
C ILE A 16 -6.72 -10.92 -6.30
N ALA A 17 -6.85 -9.59 -6.16
CA ALA A 17 -5.79 -8.62 -6.43
C ALA A 17 -4.45 -8.92 -5.73
N PRO A 18 -4.41 -9.43 -4.48
CA PRO A 18 -3.18 -9.92 -3.84
C PRO A 18 -2.50 -11.09 -4.55
N TYR A 19 -3.22 -11.88 -5.31
CA TYR A 19 -2.72 -13.10 -5.95
C TYR A 19 -2.42 -12.91 -7.44
N ILE A 20 -2.72 -11.73 -8.00
CA ILE A 20 -2.37 -11.39 -9.37
C ILE A 20 -0.86 -11.19 -9.48
N ASP A 21 -0.26 -11.78 -10.51
CA ASP A 21 1.08 -11.43 -10.95
C ASP A 21 1.03 -10.13 -11.76
N TYR A 22 1.63 -9.08 -11.22
CA TYR A 22 1.71 -7.77 -11.87
C TYR A 22 3.00 -7.59 -12.69
N GLY A 23 3.74 -8.67 -12.97
CA GLY A 23 5.03 -8.65 -13.69
C GLY A 23 5.00 -7.95 -15.05
N ASP A 24 3.85 -7.96 -15.73
CA ASP A 24 3.63 -7.31 -17.03
C ASP A 24 2.60 -6.18 -16.98
N VAL A 25 2.16 -5.76 -15.78
CA VAL A 25 1.14 -4.72 -15.63
C VAL A 25 1.79 -3.35 -15.50
N TYR A 26 1.52 -2.49 -16.49
CA TYR A 26 1.92 -1.09 -16.50
C TYR A 26 0.68 -0.21 -16.61
N LEU A 27 0.41 0.58 -15.56
CA LEU A 27 -0.62 1.61 -15.61
C LEU A 27 -0.01 3.01 -15.65
N ARG A 28 -0.58 3.87 -16.48
CA ARG A 28 -0.16 5.25 -16.71
C ARG A 28 -1.37 6.16 -16.92
N ARG A 29 -1.11 7.46 -16.92
CA ARG A 29 -2.15 8.48 -17.16
C ARG A 29 -2.92 8.19 -18.46
N GLY A 30 -4.24 8.23 -18.37
CA GLY A 30 -5.14 7.91 -19.47
C GLY A 30 -5.73 6.50 -19.40
N ASP A 31 -5.07 5.57 -18.71
CA ASP A 31 -5.61 4.22 -18.51
C ASP A 31 -6.88 4.26 -17.66
N ARG A 32 -7.75 3.28 -17.88
CA ARG A 32 -9.04 3.16 -17.20
C ARG A 32 -9.37 1.71 -16.86
N GLY A 33 -10.24 1.53 -15.89
CA GLY A 33 -10.81 0.23 -15.53
C GLY A 33 -10.35 -0.29 -14.18
N MET A 34 -10.59 -1.58 -13.94
CA MET A 34 -10.51 -2.16 -12.60
C MET A 34 -9.09 -2.14 -12.00
N LEU A 35 -8.05 -2.35 -12.82
CA LEU A 35 -6.67 -2.27 -12.35
C LEU A 35 -6.31 -0.87 -11.86
N VAL A 36 -6.89 0.18 -12.45
CA VAL A 36 -6.74 1.55 -11.95
C VAL A 36 -7.48 1.73 -10.63
N THR A 37 -8.68 1.17 -10.48
CA THR A 37 -9.41 1.16 -9.20
C THR A 37 -8.61 0.46 -8.10
N ILE A 38 -7.96 -0.66 -8.41
CA ILE A 38 -7.07 -1.39 -7.49
C ILE A 38 -5.87 -0.51 -7.13
N LEU A 39 -5.20 0.09 -8.11
CA LEU A 39 -4.08 1.01 -7.88
C LEU A 39 -4.48 2.18 -6.96
N GLN A 40 -5.62 2.83 -7.23
CA GLN A 40 -6.13 3.93 -6.42
C GLN A 40 -6.47 3.45 -5.00
N THR A 41 -7.01 2.25 -4.86
CA THR A 41 -7.31 1.66 -3.55
C THR A 41 -6.03 1.39 -2.76
N ALA A 42 -5.02 0.76 -3.39
CA ALA A 42 -3.74 0.47 -2.75
C ALA A 42 -3.00 1.75 -2.33
N LEU A 43 -2.97 2.76 -3.20
CA LEU A 43 -2.35 4.05 -2.90
C LEU A 43 -3.04 4.75 -1.73
N THR A 44 -4.38 4.68 -1.67
CA THR A 44 -5.15 5.23 -0.54
C THR A 44 -4.81 4.50 0.75
N SER A 45 -4.77 3.17 0.74
CA SER A 45 -4.36 2.37 1.90
C SER A 45 -2.93 2.67 2.34
N ALA A 46 -2.03 2.94 1.38
CA ALA A 46 -0.65 3.35 1.62
C ALA A 46 -0.50 4.82 2.09
N GLY A 47 -1.59 5.54 2.32
CA GLY A 47 -1.57 6.91 2.84
C GLY A 47 -1.40 8.01 1.78
N PHE A 48 -1.51 7.66 0.49
CA PHE A 48 -1.44 8.63 -0.62
C PHE A 48 -2.85 9.00 -1.10
N SER A 49 -2.98 10.13 -1.80
CA SER A 49 -4.28 10.68 -2.21
C SER A 49 -4.45 10.66 -3.75
N PRO A 50 -4.80 9.50 -4.36
CA PRO A 50 -4.97 9.39 -5.81
C PRO A 50 -6.29 9.99 -6.33
N GLY A 51 -7.17 10.46 -5.44
CA GLY A 51 -8.55 10.83 -5.76
C GLY A 51 -9.53 9.71 -5.42
N GLN A 52 -10.73 9.77 -5.98
CA GLN A 52 -11.70 8.68 -5.81
C GLN A 52 -11.20 7.43 -6.54
N ALA A 53 -11.51 6.24 -6.03
CA ALA A 53 -11.22 4.97 -6.69
C ALA A 53 -12.22 4.71 -7.84
N ASP A 54 -12.26 5.64 -8.79
CA ASP A 54 -13.20 5.71 -9.92
C ASP A 54 -12.74 4.90 -11.14
N GLY A 55 -11.54 4.31 -11.09
CA GLY A 55 -10.97 3.57 -12.19
C GLY A 55 -10.43 4.46 -13.31
N ILE A 56 -10.15 5.75 -13.06
CA ILE A 56 -9.60 6.68 -14.03
C ILE A 56 -8.20 7.12 -13.60
N PHE A 57 -7.18 6.83 -14.41
CA PHE A 57 -5.81 7.25 -14.12
C PHE A 57 -5.62 8.71 -14.57
N GLY A 58 -6.09 9.62 -13.72
CA GLY A 58 -5.98 11.07 -13.91
C GLY A 58 -4.70 11.69 -13.34
N SER A 59 -4.68 13.01 -13.26
CA SER A 59 -3.57 13.79 -12.68
C SER A 59 -3.37 13.50 -11.18
N ARG A 60 -4.44 13.31 -10.41
CA ARG A 60 -4.37 12.95 -8.99
C ARG A 60 -3.73 11.57 -8.77
N THR A 61 -4.16 10.56 -9.53
CA THR A 61 -3.56 9.22 -9.51
C THR A 61 -2.07 9.28 -9.86
N PHE A 62 -1.70 10.04 -10.91
CA PHE A 62 -0.30 10.24 -11.28
C PHE A 62 0.54 10.88 -10.16
N ASN A 63 0.02 11.92 -9.52
CA ASN A 63 0.70 12.58 -8.40
C ASN A 63 0.85 11.63 -7.20
N ALA A 64 -0.16 10.80 -6.92
CA ALA A 64 -0.07 9.80 -5.86
C ALA A 64 0.96 8.70 -6.18
N VAL A 65 1.01 8.21 -7.42
CA VAL A 65 2.03 7.22 -7.84
C VAL A 65 3.44 7.80 -7.70
N THR A 66 3.69 9.01 -8.22
CA THR A 66 5.01 9.65 -8.09
C THR A 66 5.40 9.91 -6.64
N ALA A 67 4.45 10.32 -5.79
CA ALA A 67 4.69 10.50 -4.36
C ALA A 67 5.04 9.18 -3.66
N PHE A 68 4.29 8.11 -3.95
CA PHE A 68 4.56 6.77 -3.45
C PHE A 68 5.94 6.27 -3.88
N GLN A 69 6.29 6.45 -5.15
CA GLN A 69 7.59 6.06 -5.69
C GLN A 69 8.74 6.80 -4.99
N ARG A 70 8.62 8.13 -4.78
CA ARG A 70 9.61 8.93 -4.05
C ARG A 70 9.75 8.47 -2.59
N ALA A 71 8.64 8.24 -1.90
CA ALA A 71 8.63 7.78 -0.51
C ALA A 71 9.32 6.41 -0.34
N ASN A 72 9.26 5.57 -1.37
CA ASN A 72 9.89 4.25 -1.41
C ASN A 72 11.25 4.22 -2.11
N ARG A 73 11.79 5.38 -2.51
CA ARG A 73 13.11 5.52 -3.17
C ARG A 73 13.25 4.66 -4.44
N ILE A 74 12.18 4.54 -5.21
CA ILE A 74 12.20 3.99 -6.58
C ILE A 74 12.04 5.12 -7.60
N THR A 75 12.23 4.82 -8.88
CA THR A 75 12.06 5.79 -9.97
C THR A 75 10.66 6.41 -9.93
N ALA A 76 10.60 7.74 -9.84
CA ALA A 76 9.35 8.50 -9.72
C ALA A 76 8.82 8.94 -11.09
N ASP A 77 8.57 7.97 -11.98
CA ASP A 77 8.11 8.17 -13.35
C ASP A 77 6.58 8.34 -13.48
N GLY A 78 5.83 8.06 -12.42
CA GLY A 78 4.37 8.12 -12.40
C GLY A 78 3.69 6.96 -13.13
N ILE A 79 4.44 5.89 -13.43
CA ILE A 79 3.95 4.66 -14.02
C ILE A 79 3.89 3.58 -12.93
N ALA A 80 2.72 2.97 -12.75
CA ALA A 80 2.58 1.82 -11.88
C ALA A 80 2.98 0.54 -12.63
N GLY A 81 4.30 0.29 -12.68
CA GLY A 81 4.91 -0.94 -13.17
C GLY A 81 5.24 -1.95 -12.05
N PRO A 82 5.97 -3.04 -12.37
CA PRO A 82 6.16 -4.17 -11.46
C PRO A 82 6.77 -3.80 -10.09
N ARG A 83 7.75 -2.88 -10.07
CA ARG A 83 8.34 -2.40 -8.80
C ARG A 83 7.34 -1.63 -7.94
N THR A 84 6.48 -0.83 -8.58
CA THR A 84 5.41 -0.09 -7.88
C THR A 84 4.39 -1.08 -7.32
N TRP A 85 3.96 -2.07 -8.11
CA TRP A 85 3.01 -3.09 -7.67
C TRP A 85 3.53 -3.99 -6.57
N ALA A 86 4.79 -4.43 -6.64
CA ALA A 86 5.41 -5.25 -5.59
C ALA A 86 5.36 -4.56 -4.22
N LEU A 87 5.55 -3.24 -4.19
CA LEU A 87 5.48 -2.44 -2.96
C LEU A 87 4.04 -2.12 -2.54
N LEU A 88 3.09 -2.09 -3.47
CA LEU A 88 1.67 -1.86 -3.19
C LEU A 88 0.93 -3.13 -2.76
N LYS A 89 1.41 -4.31 -3.16
CA LYS A 89 0.79 -5.61 -2.90
C LYS A 89 0.41 -5.83 -1.42
N PRO A 90 1.26 -5.50 -0.43
CA PRO A 90 0.87 -5.68 0.97
C PRO A 90 -0.37 -4.86 1.39
N TYR A 91 -0.57 -3.69 0.78
CA TYR A 91 -1.74 -2.83 1.03
C TYR A 91 -3.04 -3.32 0.37
N LEU A 92 -2.95 -4.37 -0.46
CA LEU A 92 -4.08 -5.07 -1.07
C LEU A 92 -4.44 -6.33 -0.30
N SER A 93 -3.44 -7.01 0.28
CA SER A 93 -3.60 -8.28 0.98
C SER A 93 -3.96 -8.12 2.47
N GLY A 94 -3.67 -6.95 3.04
CA GLY A 94 -3.70 -6.76 4.50
C GLY A 94 -2.69 -7.63 5.23
N GLU A 95 -1.61 -7.97 4.53
CA GLU A 95 -0.48 -8.70 5.10
C GLU A 95 0.37 -7.80 6.00
N LEU A 96 1.32 -8.42 6.69
CA LEU A 96 2.35 -7.73 7.45
C LEU A 96 3.56 -7.46 6.55
N MET A 97 4.12 -6.26 6.64
CA MET A 97 5.42 -5.90 6.05
C MET A 97 6.49 -5.90 7.14
N THR A 98 7.73 -6.30 6.83
CA THR A 98 8.86 -6.04 7.71
C THR A 98 9.47 -4.66 7.46
N TYR A 99 9.77 -3.93 8.54
CA TYR A 99 10.45 -2.64 8.50
C TYR A 99 11.67 -2.64 9.41
N VAL A 100 12.83 -2.31 8.85
CA VAL A 100 14.06 -2.12 9.64
C VAL A 100 14.12 -0.69 10.15
N VAL A 101 14.10 -0.54 11.47
CA VAL A 101 14.16 0.74 12.18
C VAL A 101 15.43 1.49 11.80
N ARG A 102 15.27 2.76 11.43
CA ARG A 102 16.35 3.65 11.01
C ARG A 102 16.62 4.69 12.08
N ARG A 103 17.82 5.27 12.04
CA ARG A 103 18.19 6.37 12.94
C ARG A 103 17.18 7.51 12.83
N GLY A 104 16.61 7.91 13.97
CA GLY A 104 15.62 8.98 14.08
C GLY A 104 14.17 8.52 13.95
N ASP A 105 13.91 7.23 13.73
CA ASP A 105 12.55 6.71 13.80
C ASP A 105 12.02 6.71 15.24
N THR A 106 10.72 6.91 15.37
CA THR A 106 9.92 6.60 16.55
C THR A 106 8.76 5.69 16.13
N LEU A 107 8.14 4.97 17.07
CA LEU A 107 6.93 4.20 16.73
C LEU A 107 5.84 5.09 16.13
N SER A 108 5.68 6.32 16.63
CA SER A 108 4.70 7.27 16.09
C SER A 108 5.03 7.70 14.66
N SER A 109 6.31 7.93 14.32
CA SER A 109 6.70 8.30 12.95
C SER A 109 6.53 7.12 11.99
N ILE A 110 6.86 5.90 12.45
CA ILE A 110 6.66 4.66 11.68
C ILE A 110 5.16 4.42 11.45
N ALA A 111 4.34 4.47 12.51
CA ALA A 111 2.90 4.28 12.42
C ALA A 111 2.26 5.24 11.40
N ARG A 112 2.60 6.54 11.51
CA ARG A 112 2.13 7.56 10.56
C ARG A 112 2.57 7.27 9.12
N ARG A 113 3.81 6.82 8.94
CA ARG A 113 4.37 6.51 7.61
C ARG A 113 3.64 5.35 6.93
N PHE A 114 3.26 4.34 7.69
CA PHE A 114 2.58 3.15 7.19
C PHE A 114 1.06 3.20 7.36
N ASN A 115 0.52 4.37 7.69
CA ASN A 115 -0.92 4.60 7.85
C ASN A 115 -1.56 3.61 8.85
N THR A 116 -0.90 3.39 9.99
CA THR A 116 -1.35 2.55 11.11
C THR A 116 -1.23 3.29 12.44
N THR A 117 -1.52 2.62 13.56
CA THR A 117 -1.45 3.18 14.92
C THR A 117 -0.26 2.60 15.69
N VAL A 118 0.23 3.34 16.68
CA VAL A 118 1.27 2.84 17.61
C VAL A 118 0.78 1.61 18.36
N GLU A 119 -0.50 1.60 18.74
CA GLU A 119 -1.14 0.45 19.40
C GLU A 119 -1.05 -0.82 18.55
N GLU A 120 -1.39 -0.73 17.26
CA GLU A 120 -1.33 -1.90 16.38
C GLU A 120 0.12 -2.34 16.12
N LEU A 121 1.07 -1.39 16.01
CA LEU A 121 2.49 -1.72 15.95
C LEU A 121 2.95 -2.49 17.18
N LEU A 122 2.55 -2.06 18.38
CA LEU A 122 2.92 -2.75 19.62
C LEU A 122 2.24 -4.11 19.75
N ARG A 123 0.98 -4.24 19.30
CA ARG A 123 0.26 -5.51 19.27
C ARG A 123 0.99 -6.57 18.45
N LEU A 124 1.60 -6.16 17.35
CA LEU A 124 2.36 -7.04 16.45
C LEU A 124 3.82 -7.24 16.88
N ASN A 125 4.36 -6.31 17.66
CA ASN A 125 5.75 -6.33 18.14
C ASN A 125 5.80 -6.15 19.66
N PRO A 126 5.21 -7.08 20.42
CA PRO A 126 5.13 -6.98 21.88
C PRO A 126 6.53 -6.86 22.49
N ARG A 127 6.65 -5.97 23.47
CA ARG A 127 7.92 -5.62 24.12
C ARG A 127 7.70 -5.13 25.55
N GLU A 128 8.73 -5.19 26.38
CA GLU A 128 8.68 -4.76 27.79
C GLU A 128 8.51 -3.24 27.94
N ASP A 129 9.32 -2.46 27.22
CA ASP A 129 9.20 -1.00 27.16
C ASP A 129 8.64 -0.59 25.79
N PRO A 130 7.38 -0.10 25.73
CA PRO A 130 6.75 0.32 24.48
C PRO A 130 7.46 1.47 23.76
N ASP A 131 8.21 2.32 24.46
CA ASP A 131 8.82 3.52 23.85
C ASP A 131 10.23 3.26 23.28
N LEU A 132 10.80 2.08 23.55
CA LEU A 132 12.15 1.71 23.07
C LEU A 132 12.08 0.92 21.75
N ILE A 133 12.66 1.52 20.71
CA ILE A 133 13.03 0.86 19.45
C ILE A 133 14.51 1.09 19.15
N PHE A 134 15.19 0.09 18.58
CA PHE A 134 16.62 0.16 18.28
C PHE A 134 16.87 0.27 16.78
N VAL A 135 17.85 1.08 16.37
CA VAL A 135 18.28 1.12 14.97
C VAL A 135 18.74 -0.27 14.52
N GLY A 136 18.22 -0.75 13.39
CA GLY A 136 18.47 -2.09 12.88
C GLY A 136 17.46 -3.15 13.34
N GLU A 137 16.61 -2.84 14.31
CA GLU A 137 15.51 -3.71 14.72
C GLU A 137 14.52 -3.91 13.57
N THR A 138 14.01 -5.13 13.40
CA THR A 138 12.97 -5.43 12.40
C THR A 138 11.61 -5.47 13.08
N LEU A 139 10.69 -4.63 12.63
CA LEU A 139 9.30 -4.57 13.08
C LEU A 139 8.37 -5.20 12.04
N LEU A 140 7.35 -5.91 12.51
CA LEU A 140 6.17 -6.27 11.74
C LEU A 140 5.20 -5.10 11.70
N ILE A 141 4.92 -4.60 10.51
CA ILE A 141 4.06 -3.47 10.26
C ILE A 141 2.76 -3.97 9.62
N PRO A 142 1.59 -3.68 10.19
CA PRO A 142 0.31 -3.92 9.54
C PRO A 142 0.17 -2.95 8.36
N VAL A 143 -0.09 -3.47 7.18
CA VAL A 143 -0.34 -2.66 5.99
C VAL A 143 -1.78 -2.88 5.53
N SER A 144 -2.72 -2.65 6.46
CA SER A 144 -4.15 -2.54 6.16
C SER A 144 -4.87 -1.58 7.11
N LYS A 145 -5.98 -1.04 6.59
CA LYS A 145 -6.92 -0.09 7.18
C LYS A 145 -7.09 -0.20 8.70
N GLY A 146 -6.93 0.93 9.38
CA GLY A 146 -7.73 1.21 10.57
C GLY A 146 -9.22 1.23 10.25
#